data_AF-A0A286XHL2-F1
#
_entry.id   AF-A0A286XHL2-F1
#
_cell.length_a   1.000
_cell.length_b   1.000
_cell.length_c   1.000
_cell.angle_alpha   90.00
_cell.angle_beta   90.00
_cell.angle_gamma   90.00
#
_symmetry.space_group_name_H-M   'P 1'
#
loop_
_entity.id
_entity.type
_entity.pdbx_description
1 polymer ?
#
loop_
_entity_poly.entity_id
_entity_poly.type
_entity_poly.pdbx_seq_one_letter_code
_entity_poly.pdbx_strand_id
1 'polypeptide(L)'
;MAVSAASGAGYAAPALTNLGSGQDPVPDTSGPNSTPHTFALSVPFPTPLDAEIALGSLAPDAEPQPGVIGKELTASVSTLAIRWTAQDVRLLRVSVLSFLEQLSLVVQTMQRFGPPVSR
;
A
#
# COMPACT_ATOMS: atom_id res chain seq x y z
N MET A 1 47.42 26.83 28.58
CA MET A 1 47.25 27.37 29.95
C MET A 1 46.75 28.80 29.80
N ALA A 2 45.44 29.03 29.91
CA ALA A 2 44.84 30.37 29.87
C ALA A 2 43.49 30.37 30.62
N VAL A 3 43.58 30.88 31.84
CA VAL A 3 42.62 31.58 32.73
C VAL A 3 41.10 31.47 32.55
N SER A 4 40.46 31.04 33.64
CA SER A 4 39.03 31.16 33.97
C SER A 4 38.73 32.46 34.73
N ALA A 5 37.54 33.01 34.49
CA ALA A 5 36.69 33.83 35.37
C ALA A 5 35.44 34.20 34.53
N ALA A 6 34.21 34.35 35.00
CA ALA A 6 33.50 34.18 36.26
C ALA A 6 32.01 34.31 35.90
N SER A 7 31.09 33.91 36.77
CA SER A 7 29.91 34.70 37.18
C SER A 7 28.83 33.79 37.74
N GLY A 8 28.52 33.99 39.02
CA GLY A 8 27.39 33.34 39.69
C GLY A 8 26.09 34.12 39.52
N ALA A 9 24.99 33.48 39.87
CA ALA A 9 23.85 34.09 40.55
C ALA A 9 22.89 32.96 40.93
N GLY A 10 22.64 32.80 42.23
CA GLY A 10 21.54 31.99 42.73
C GLY A 10 20.20 32.69 42.46
N TYR A 11 19.17 31.88 42.22
CA TYR A 11 17.78 32.26 42.45
C TYR A 11 17.00 31.04 42.94
N ALA A 12 16.13 31.28 43.91
CA ALA A 12 15.50 30.29 44.76
C ALA A 12 14.11 29.83 44.25
N ALA A 13 13.80 28.54 44.55
CA ALA A 13 12.49 27.95 44.88
C ALA A 13 11.34 27.96 43.83
N PRO A 14 10.24 27.19 43.99
CA PRO A 14 9.95 26.08 44.92
C PRO A 14 9.51 24.77 44.21
N ALA A 15 9.46 23.68 44.98
CA ALA A 15 8.62 22.53 44.65
C ALA A 15 7.15 22.87 45.00
N LEU A 16 6.25 22.78 44.02
CA LEU A 16 4.80 22.82 44.25
C LEU A 16 4.14 21.69 43.45
N THR A 17 3.70 20.69 44.21
CA THR A 17 2.51 19.87 44.01
C THR A 17 1.63 20.24 42.82
N ASN A 18 1.60 19.36 41.81
CA ASN A 18 0.50 19.34 40.85
C ASN A 18 -0.43 18.17 41.21
N LEU A 19 -1.41 18.46 42.06
CA LEU A 19 -2.63 17.67 42.21
C LEU A 19 -3.78 18.59 41.80
N GLY A 20 -4.32 18.39 40.60
CA GLY A 20 -5.43 19.15 40.08
C GLY A 20 -6.13 18.36 38.98
N SER A 21 -7.11 17.55 39.40
CA SER A 21 -8.08 16.91 38.51
C SER A 21 -8.90 17.99 37.80
N GLY A 22 -9.04 17.85 36.48
CA GLY A 22 -9.88 18.72 35.65
C GLY A 22 -10.27 17.94 34.40
N GLN A 23 -11.46 17.36 34.47
CA GLN A 23 -12.11 16.55 33.46
C GLN A 23 -12.42 17.35 32.20
N ASP A 24 -12.01 16.83 31.05
CA ASP A 24 -12.81 16.84 29.82
C ASP A 24 -12.39 15.62 28.98
N PRO A 25 -13.21 14.55 28.89
CA PRO A 25 -13.06 13.59 27.81
C PRO A 25 -13.40 14.34 26.53
N VAL A 26 -12.38 14.69 25.75
CA VAL A 26 -12.55 15.05 24.35
C VAL A 26 -13.41 13.94 23.74
N PRO A 27 -14.61 14.22 23.20
CA PRO A 27 -15.33 13.20 22.47
C PRO A 27 -14.40 12.79 21.34
N ASP A 28 -14.00 11.53 21.34
CA ASP A 28 -13.30 10.89 20.24
C ASP A 28 -14.05 11.29 18.98
N THR A 29 -13.51 12.25 18.24
CA THR A 29 -13.92 12.54 16.88
C THR A 29 -13.44 11.35 16.06
N SER A 30 -14.18 10.24 16.18
CA SER A 30 -14.29 9.24 15.14
C SER A 30 -14.88 9.97 13.94
N GLY A 31 -14.00 10.65 13.21
CA GLY A 31 -14.28 11.10 11.86
C GLY A 31 -14.72 9.89 11.03
N PRO A 32 -15.52 10.10 9.97
CA PRO A 32 -16.06 9.02 9.18
C PRO A 32 -14.93 8.09 8.77
N ASN A 33 -15.05 6.84 9.18
CA ASN A 33 -14.36 5.69 8.67
C ASN A 33 -14.48 5.67 7.14
N SER A 34 -13.57 6.37 6.45
CA SER A 34 -13.52 6.42 4.99
C SER A 34 -13.46 4.99 4.47
N THR A 35 -14.54 4.58 3.83
CA THR A 35 -14.65 3.26 3.23
C THR A 35 -13.66 3.18 2.07
N PRO A 36 -12.79 2.16 2.03
CA PRO A 36 -11.80 2.03 0.97
C PRO A 36 -12.47 1.85 -0.40
N HIS A 37 -11.90 2.47 -1.41
CA HIS A 37 -12.29 2.27 -2.79
C HIS A 37 -11.82 0.90 -3.27
N THR A 38 -12.75 0.15 -3.87
CA THR A 38 -12.47 -1.18 -4.43
C THR A 38 -12.62 -1.15 -5.95
N PHE A 39 -11.68 -1.77 -6.65
CA PHE A 39 -11.78 -2.00 -8.09
C PHE A 39 -11.46 -3.46 -8.38
N ALA A 40 -12.17 -4.06 -9.34
CA ALA A 40 -11.95 -5.43 -9.74
C ALA A 40 -11.83 -5.52 -11.26
N LEU A 41 -10.87 -6.29 -11.74
CA LEU A 41 -10.63 -6.55 -13.15
C LEU A 41 -10.59 -8.06 -13.38
N SER A 42 -11.27 -8.51 -14.42
CA SER A 42 -11.22 -9.89 -14.90
C SER A 42 -10.75 -9.89 -16.34
N VAL A 43 -9.65 -10.60 -16.61
CA VAL A 43 -9.04 -10.70 -17.94
C VAL A 43 -9.10 -12.15 -18.40
N PRO A 44 -9.91 -12.47 -19.43
CA PRO A 44 -9.94 -13.82 -19.99
C PRO A 44 -8.70 -14.06 -20.85
N PHE A 45 -8.10 -15.24 -20.70
CA PHE A 45 -7.01 -15.75 -21.50
C PHE A 45 -7.47 -16.91 -22.39
N PRO A 46 -6.79 -17.16 -23.53
CA PRO A 46 -7.14 -18.24 -24.45
C PRO A 46 -7.07 -19.63 -23.82
N THR A 47 -6.11 -19.84 -22.91
CA THR A 47 -5.94 -21.11 -22.20
C THR A 47 -5.74 -20.91 -20.70
N PRO A 48 -6.03 -21.93 -19.87
CA PRO A 48 -5.69 -21.92 -18.46
C PRO A 48 -4.21 -21.69 -18.17
N LEU A 49 -3.35 -22.31 -18.98
CA LEU A 49 -1.91 -22.20 -18.85
C LEU A 49 -1.43 -20.77 -19.10
N ASP A 50 -2.01 -20.06 -20.07
CA ASP A 50 -1.67 -18.65 -20.31
C ASP A 50 -2.05 -17.77 -19.12
N ALA A 51 -3.20 -18.03 -18.48
CA ALA A 51 -3.61 -17.31 -17.27
C ALA A 51 -2.66 -17.58 -16.10
N GLU A 52 -2.19 -18.81 -15.94
CA GLU A 52 -1.19 -19.18 -14.93
C GLU A 52 0.18 -18.55 -15.19
N ILE A 53 0.64 -18.52 -16.44
CA ILE A 53 1.89 -17.85 -16.82
C ILE A 53 1.77 -16.35 -16.59
N ALA A 54 0.62 -15.74 -16.93
CA ALA A 54 0.36 -14.34 -16.67
C ALA A 54 0.38 -14.03 -15.18
N LEU A 55 -0.32 -14.84 -14.38
CA LEU A 55 -0.30 -14.77 -12.92
C LEU A 55 1.14 -14.86 -12.39
N GLY A 56 1.91 -15.86 -12.79
CA GLY A 56 3.28 -16.06 -12.34
C GLY A 56 4.23 -14.91 -12.74
N SER A 57 3.97 -14.26 -13.87
CA SER A 57 4.75 -13.10 -14.33
C SER A 57 4.38 -11.81 -13.58
N LEU A 58 3.15 -11.70 -13.10
CA LEU A 58 2.59 -10.50 -12.46
C LEU A 58 2.56 -10.58 -10.92
N ALA A 59 2.63 -11.79 -10.34
CA ALA A 59 2.61 -12.05 -8.90
C ALA A 59 3.84 -11.54 -8.11
N PRO A 60 5.08 -11.51 -8.65
CA PRO A 60 6.23 -11.00 -7.93
C PRO A 60 6.14 -9.50 -7.60
N ASP A 61 5.22 -8.78 -8.21
CA ASP A 61 5.02 -7.35 -8.01
C ASP A 61 4.06 -7.08 -6.83
N ALA A 62 4.39 -7.65 -5.67
CA ALA A 62 3.72 -7.34 -4.42
C ALA A 62 3.99 -5.87 -4.08
N GLU A 63 2.93 -5.08 -3.99
CA GLU A 63 3.02 -3.63 -3.82
C GLU A 63 3.85 -3.31 -2.56
N PRO A 64 4.90 -2.47 -2.66
CA PRO A 64 5.87 -2.26 -1.58
C PRO A 64 5.28 -1.58 -0.32
N GLN A 65 3.98 -1.26 -0.30
CA GLN A 65 3.30 -0.58 0.80
C GLN A 65 1.99 -1.28 1.17
N PRO A 66 2.03 -2.38 1.95
CA PRO A 66 0.86 -3.18 2.33
C PRO A 66 -0.19 -2.47 3.21
N GLY A 67 -0.07 -1.16 3.42
CA GLY A 67 -1.00 -0.34 4.22
C GLY A 67 -1.79 0.71 3.44
N VAL A 68 -1.46 0.99 2.17
CA VAL A 68 -2.08 2.09 1.40
C VAL A 68 -2.91 1.58 0.22
N ILE A 69 -2.47 0.48 -0.41
CA ILE A 69 -3.23 -0.29 -1.39
C ILE A 69 -3.03 -1.78 -1.11
N GLY A 70 -4.14 -2.52 -1.13
CA GLY A 70 -4.14 -3.97 -1.22
C GLY A 70 -4.42 -4.39 -2.66
N LYS A 71 -3.62 -5.32 -3.19
CA LYS A 71 -3.80 -5.93 -4.51
C LYS A 71 -3.83 -7.44 -4.35
N GLU A 72 -4.96 -8.05 -4.66
CA GLU A 72 -5.18 -9.49 -4.68
C GLU A 72 -5.19 -9.95 -6.13
N LEU A 73 -4.31 -10.88 -6.48
CA LEU A 73 -4.16 -11.42 -7.83
C LEU A 73 -4.37 -12.93 -7.81
N THR A 74 -5.30 -13.42 -8.61
CA THR A 74 -5.65 -14.85 -8.69
C THR A 74 -5.90 -15.24 -10.13
N ALA A 75 -5.56 -16.47 -10.52
CA ALA A 75 -6.01 -17.07 -11.77
C ALA A 75 -7.00 -18.19 -11.45
N SER A 76 -8.12 -18.21 -12.16
CA SER A 76 -9.11 -19.27 -12.05
C SER A 76 -9.50 -19.75 -13.44
N VAL A 77 -9.34 -21.05 -13.68
CA VAL A 77 -9.56 -21.68 -14.99
C VAL A 77 -8.72 -20.97 -16.04
N SER A 78 -9.28 -20.06 -16.84
CA SER A 78 -8.59 -19.27 -17.86
C SER A 78 -8.75 -17.75 -17.66
N THR A 79 -9.17 -17.31 -16.48
CA THR A 79 -9.40 -15.90 -16.17
C THR A 79 -8.45 -15.43 -15.08
N LEU A 80 -7.72 -14.36 -15.36
CA LEU A 80 -6.94 -13.63 -14.35
C LEU A 80 -7.86 -12.62 -13.67
N ALA A 81 -8.11 -12.81 -12.38
CA ALA A 81 -8.92 -11.94 -11.55
C ALA A 81 -8.03 -11.13 -10.61
N ILE A 82 -8.23 -9.83 -10.62
CA ILE A 82 -7.46 -8.87 -9.82
C ILE A 82 -8.42 -7.99 -9.05
N ARG A 83 -8.12 -7.78 -7.76
CA ARG A 83 -8.89 -6.92 -6.89
C ARG A 83 -7.96 -5.94 -6.18
N TRP A 84 -8.26 -4.66 -6.31
CA TRP A 84 -7.57 -3.60 -5.60
C TRP A 84 -8.48 -3.00 -4.53
N THR A 85 -7.89 -2.64 -3.39
CA THR A 85 -8.52 -1.90 -2.32
C THR A 85 -7.60 -0.77 -1.88
N ALA A 86 -8.04 0.48 -1.96
CA ALA A 86 -7.21 1.65 -1.69
C ALA A 86 -8.00 2.73 -0.95
N GLN A 87 -7.34 3.51 -0.09
CA GLN A 87 -7.99 4.66 0.56
C GLN A 87 -8.06 5.89 -0.35
N ASP A 88 -7.15 6.01 -1.33
CA ASP A 88 -7.13 7.10 -2.29
C ASP A 88 -7.38 6.59 -3.71
N VAL A 89 -8.40 7.15 -4.36
CA VAL A 89 -8.75 6.85 -5.75
C VAL A 89 -7.63 7.22 -6.74
N ARG A 90 -6.80 8.22 -6.41
CA ARG A 90 -5.65 8.62 -7.25
C ARG A 90 -4.60 7.52 -7.25
N LEU A 91 -4.30 6.99 -6.07
CA LEU A 91 -3.34 5.90 -5.93
C LEU A 91 -3.89 4.62 -6.58
N LEU A 92 -5.18 4.31 -6.38
CA LEU A 92 -5.88 3.23 -7.08
C LEU A 92 -5.72 3.34 -8.59
N ARG A 93 -5.95 4.53 -9.15
CA ARG A 93 -5.83 4.78 -10.58
C ARG A 93 -4.41 4.54 -11.08
N VAL A 94 -3.39 5.02 -10.37
CA VAL A 94 -1.99 4.81 -10.76
C VAL A 94 -1.63 3.32 -10.70
N SER A 95 -2.04 2.62 -9.63
CA SER A 95 -1.79 1.18 -9.45
C SER A 95 -2.45 0.34 -10.55
N VAL A 96 -3.72 0.65 -10.89
CA VAL A 96 -4.43 -0.03 -11.99
C VAL A 96 -3.76 0.24 -13.35
N LEU A 97 -3.38 1.49 -13.63
CA LEU A 97 -2.74 1.82 -14.90
C LEU A 97 -1.38 1.13 -15.05
N SER A 98 -0.56 1.17 -14.02
CA SER A 98 0.75 0.50 -14.01
C SER A 98 0.61 -1.01 -14.20
N PHE A 99 -0.38 -1.63 -13.55
CA PHE A 99 -0.67 -3.05 -13.76
C PHE A 99 -1.09 -3.35 -15.20
N LEU A 100 -1.90 -2.51 -15.83
CA LEU A 100 -2.32 -2.70 -17.22
C LEU A 100 -1.13 -2.59 -18.20
N GLU A 101 -0.16 -1.72 -17.90
CA GLU A 101 1.09 -1.63 -18.68
C GLU A 101 1.90 -2.92 -18.58
N GLN A 102 2.07 -3.47 -17.37
CA GLN A 102 2.74 -4.74 -17.15
C GLN A 102 1.99 -5.91 -17.80
N LEU A 103 0.67 -5.96 -17.67
CA LEU A 103 -0.17 -6.97 -18.31
C LEU A 103 -0.04 -6.91 -19.83
N SER A 104 -0.03 -5.71 -20.42
CA SER A 104 0.18 -5.53 -21.85
C SER A 104 1.53 -6.10 -22.29
N LEU A 105 2.60 -5.84 -21.54
CA LEU A 105 3.92 -6.41 -21.83
C LEU A 105 3.92 -7.94 -21.75
N VAL A 106 3.28 -8.52 -20.74
CA VAL A 106 3.17 -9.98 -20.57
C VAL A 106 2.41 -10.59 -21.75
N VAL A 107 1.26 -10.03 -22.12
CA VAL A 107 0.45 -10.52 -23.26
C VAL A 107 1.23 -10.40 -24.57
N GLN A 108 1.94 -9.28 -24.79
CA GLN A 108 2.80 -9.12 -25.97
C GLN A 108 3.94 -10.13 -25.99
N THR A 109 4.54 -10.42 -24.84
CA THR A 109 5.60 -11.42 -24.70
C THR A 109 5.08 -12.81 -25.03
N MET A 110 3.91 -13.19 -24.51
CA MET A 110 3.25 -14.44 -24.87
C MET A 110 2.98 -14.51 -26.37
N GLN A 111 2.37 -13.49 -26.96
CA GLN A 111 2.10 -13.48 -28.41
C GLN A 111 3.38 -13.57 -29.26
N ARG A 112 4.47 -12.92 -28.82
CA ARG A 112 5.73 -12.87 -29.57
C ARG A 112 6.55 -14.16 -29.44
N PHE A 113 6.52 -14.78 -28.27
CA PHE A 113 7.32 -15.97 -27.96
C PHE A 113 6.51 -17.27 -27.96
N GLY A 114 5.21 -17.21 -28.27
CA GLY A 114 4.46 -18.30 -28.87
C GLY A 114 3.28 -18.83 -28.05
N PRO A 115 2.79 -20.02 -28.41
CA PRO A 115 2.06 -20.88 -27.49
C PRO A 115 3.02 -21.52 -26.46
N PRO A 116 2.60 -21.77 -25.21
CA PRO A 116 3.45 -22.33 -24.17
C PRO A 116 4.04 -23.69 -24.57
N VAL A 117 5.33 -23.92 -24.31
CA VAL A 117 5.93 -25.25 -24.45
C VAL A 117 5.36 -26.18 -23.37
N SER A 118 4.94 -27.39 -23.74
CA SER A 118 4.45 -28.39 -22.77
C SER A 118 5.58 -28.73 -21.79
N ARG A 119 5.31 -28.58 -20.49
CA ARG A 119 6.25 -28.83 -19.39
C ARG A 119 6.18 -30.27 -18.91
#